data_AF-A0A180F596-F1
#
_entry.id   AF-A0A180F596-F1
#
_cell.length_a   1.000
_cell.length_b   1.000
_cell.length_c   1.000
_cell.angle_alpha   90.00
_cell.angle_beta   90.00
_cell.angle_gamma   90.00
#
_symmetry.space_group_name_H-M   'P 1'
#
loop_
_entity.id
_entity.type
_entity.pdbx_description
1 polymer ?
#
loop_
_entity_poly.entity_id
_entity_poly.type
_entity_poly.pdbx_seq_one_letter_code
_entity_poly.pdbx_strand_id
1 'polypeptide(L)' 'MKPYILTKTTLPEEKERIKEELKYKTEKHKYSFRLYDDDGELYYEGLCVENNSFYPLDEEQPDSGVTEIHYLNNGKWEQL' A
#
# COMPACT_ATOMS: atom_id res chain seq x y z
N MET A 1 -6.56 -11.04 10.92
CA MET A 1 -6.71 -9.62 10.53
C MET A 1 -5.66 -9.36 9.47
N LYS A 2 -6.01 -8.75 8.33
CA LYS A 2 -4.99 -8.42 7.33
C LYS A 2 -4.00 -7.38 7.90
N PRO A 3 -2.69 -7.52 7.69
CA PRO A 3 -1.69 -6.56 8.19
C PRO A 3 -1.69 -5.24 7.41
N TYR A 4 -2.16 -5.27 6.16
CA TYR A 4 -2.39 -4.10 5.35
C TYR A 4 -3.63 -4.28 4.48
N ILE A 5 -4.13 -3.17 3.95
CA ILE A 5 -5.10 -3.17 2.87
C ILE A 5 -4.68 -2.16 1.81
N LEU A 6 -4.93 -2.49 0.56
CA LEU A 6 -4.88 -1.53 -0.53
C LEU A 6 -6.18 -0.72 -0.56
N THR A 7 -6.05 0.57 -0.87
CA THR A 7 -7.19 1.50 -0.89
C THR A 7 -7.39 2.16 -2.24
N LYS A 8 -6.32 2.22 -3.05
CA LYS A 8 -6.32 2.78 -4.40
C LYS A 8 -5.24 2.10 -5.23
N THR A 9 -5.45 2.13 -6.54
CA THR A 9 -4.51 1.64 -7.55
C THR A 9 -4.62 2.48 -8.82
N THR A 10 -3.53 2.59 -9.57
CA THR A 10 -3.51 3.15 -10.93
C THR A 10 -3.83 2.09 -11.99
N LEU A 11 -3.74 0.79 -11.66
CA LEU A 11 -4.02 -0.33 -12.55
C LEU A 11 -5.53 -0.61 -12.65
N PRO A 12 -6.15 -0.50 -13.84
CA PRO A 12 -7.59 -0.72 -14.01
C PRO A 12 -8.09 -2.11 -13.59
N GLU A 13 -7.31 -3.15 -13.88
CA GLU A 13 -7.58 -4.56 -13.57
C GLU A 13 -7.64 -4.84 -12.06
N GLU A 14 -6.92 -4.05 -11.27
CA GLU A 14 -6.83 -4.22 -9.82
C GLU A 14 -8.00 -3.58 -9.05
N LYS A 15 -8.86 -2.80 -9.72
CA LYS A 15 -9.95 -2.06 -9.08
C LYS A 15 -10.94 -2.95 -8.32
N GLU A 16 -11.22 -4.15 -8.82
CA GLU A 16 -12.09 -5.11 -8.11
C GLU A 16 -11.39 -5.70 -6.87
N ARG A 17 -10.09 -6.00 -6.95
CA ARG A 17 -9.30 -6.43 -5.79
C ARG A 17 -9.36 -5.38 -4.68
N ILE A 18 -9.15 -4.10 -5.01
CA ILE A 18 -9.25 -2.99 -4.05
C ILE A 18 -10.63 -2.92 -3.38
N LYS A 19 -11.73 -3.12 -4.13
CA LYS A 19 -13.09 -3.11 -3.54
C LYS A 19 -13.28 -4.22 -2.52
N GLU A 20 -12.73 -5.41 -2.77
CA GLU A 20 -12.78 -6.53 -1.82
C GLU A 20 -11.88 -6.29 -0.60
N GLU A 21 -10.66 -5.77 -0.81
CA GLU A 21 -9.71 -5.37 0.25
C GLU A 21 -10.36 -4.42 1.27
N LEU A 22 -11.07 -3.40 0.77
CA LEU A 22 -11.70 -2.37 1.61
C LEU A 22 -12.74 -2.93 2.59
N LYS A 23 -13.32 -4.12 2.34
CA LYS A 23 -14.25 -4.78 3.27
C LYS A 23 -13.56 -5.22 4.56
N TYR A 24 -12.25 -5.44 4.53
CA TYR A 24 -11.44 -5.83 5.68
C TYR A 24 -10.91 -4.62 6.47
N LYS A 25 -11.21 -3.39 6.05
CA LYS A 25 -10.77 -2.18 6.72
C LYS A 25 -11.34 -2.09 8.13
N THR A 26 -10.46 -1.79 9.07
CA THR A 26 -10.79 -1.54 10.48
C THR A 26 -10.08 -0.28 10.97
N GLU A 27 -10.45 0.19 12.16
CA GLU A 27 -9.80 1.31 12.86
C GLU A 27 -8.30 1.12 13.12
N LYS A 28 -7.80 -0.13 13.08
CA LYS A 28 -6.38 -0.43 13.23
C LYS A 28 -5.58 -0.08 11.99
N HIS A 29 -6.20 -0.08 10.80
CA HIS A 29 -5.56 0.29 9.54
C HIS A 29 -5.47 1.81 9.44
N LYS A 30 -4.42 2.40 10.01
CA LYS A 30 -4.29 3.85 10.18
C LYS A 30 -2.99 4.44 9.66
N TYR A 31 -2.01 3.60 9.32
CA TYR A 31 -0.72 4.07 8.80
C TYR A 31 -0.74 4.03 7.27
N SER A 32 -0.80 5.20 6.64
CA SER A 32 -0.84 5.30 5.19
C SER A 32 0.50 4.96 4.57
N PHE A 33 0.46 4.17 3.51
CA PHE A 33 1.62 3.86 2.68
C PHE A 33 1.32 4.07 1.19
N ARG A 34 2.39 4.17 0.40
CA ARG A 34 2.40 4.19 -1.06
C ARG A 34 3.47 3.25 -1.59
N LEU A 35 3.17 2.59 -2.71
CA LEU A 35 4.10 1.72 -3.42
C LEU A 35 4.42 2.30 -4.79
N TYR A 36 5.72 2.35 -5.08
CA TYR A 36 6.28 2.87 -6.33
C TYR A 36 7.15 1.81 -7.00
N ASP A 37 7.29 1.89 -8.32
CA ASP A 37 8.32 1.16 -9.06
C ASP A 37 9.68 1.88 -9.03
N ASP A 38 10.68 1.33 -9.72
CA ASP A 38 12.05 1.87 -9.77
C ASP A 38 12.19 3.15 -10.60
N ASP A 39 11.18 3.48 -11.41
CA ASP A 39 11.05 4.74 -12.14
C ASP A 39 10.30 5.82 -11.34
N GLY A 40 9.77 5.47 -10.15
CA GLY A 40 9.03 6.36 -9.26
C GLY A 40 7.55 6.54 -9.64
N GLU A 41 6.98 5.65 -10.44
CA GLU A 41 5.55 5.63 -10.75
C GLU A 41 4.74 5.05 -9.59
N LEU A 42 3.64 5.72 -9.21
CA LEU A 42 2.77 5.27 -8.13
C LEU A 42 1.83 4.16 -8.62
N TYR A 43 1.88 2.99 -8.00
CA TYR A 43 1.01 1.86 -8.32
C TYR A 43 -0.13 1.69 -7.34
N TYR A 44 0.17 1.81 -6.04
CA TYR A 44 -0.81 1.58 -4.98
C TYR A 44 -0.72 2.59 -3.85
N GLU A 45 -1.87 2.89 -3.25
CA GLU A 45 -1.97 3.54 -1.94
C GLU A 45 -2.73 2.61 -0.98
N GLY A 46 -2.31 2.53 0.28
CA GLY A 46 -2.93 1.64 1.25
C GLY A 46 -2.79 2.08 2.70
N LEU A 47 -3.27 1.23 3.59
CA LEU A 47 -3.21 1.40 5.04
C LEU A 47 -2.68 0.14 5.73
N CYS A 48 -1.69 0.31 6.59
CA CYS A 48 -1.16 -0.74 7.46
C CYS A 48 -1.69 -0.62 8.88
N VAL A 49 -1.67 -1.75 9.59
CA VAL A 49 -1.94 -1.80 11.04
C VAL A 49 -0.73 -1.40 11.88
N GLU A 50 0.48 -1.52 11.32
CA GLU A 50 1.75 -1.14 11.91
C GLU A 50 2.42 -0.05 11.07
N ASN A 51 3.12 0.87 11.74
CA ASN A 51 3.90 1.87 11.02
C ASN A 51 5.18 1.23 10.50
N ASN A 52 5.67 1.73 9.36
CA ASN A 52 6.94 1.35 8.78
C ASN A 52 7.16 -0.15 8.57
N SER A 53 6.17 -0.84 7.99
CA SER A 53 6.27 -2.25 7.66
C SER A 53 6.62 -2.45 6.18
N PHE A 54 7.46 -3.45 5.88
CA PHE A 54 7.72 -3.86 4.50
C PHE A 54 6.67 -4.85 3.96
N TYR A 55 5.71 -5.30 4.77
CA TYR A 55 4.70 -6.29 4.36
C TYR A 55 4.00 -5.95 3.02
N PRO A 56 3.54 -4.71 2.76
CA PRO A 56 2.91 -4.40 1.49
C PRO A 56 3.87 -4.49 0.31
N LEU A 57 5.13 -4.12 0.50
CA LEU A 57 6.14 -4.21 -0.56
C LEU A 57 6.47 -5.67 -0.86
N ASP A 58 6.70 -6.48 0.18
CA ASP A 58 7.04 -7.90 0.06
C ASP A 58 5.96 -8.70 -0.68
N GLU A 59 4.68 -8.39 -0.44
CA GLU A 59 3.54 -9.11 -1.03
C GLU A 59 3.16 -8.61 -2.43
N GLU A 60 3.29 -7.30 -2.72
CA GLU A 60 2.88 -6.73 -4.02
C GLU A 60 4.00 -6.75 -5.06
N GLN A 61 5.27 -6.73 -4.64
CA GLN A 61 6.43 -6.73 -5.54
C GLN A 61 6.41 -7.86 -6.59
N PRO A 62 6.09 -9.12 -6.27
CA PRO A 62 6.07 -10.22 -7.25
C PRO A 62 5.10 -10.01 -8.41
N ASP A 63 3.99 -9.32 -8.16
CA ASP A 63 2.88 -9.22 -9.11
C ASP A 63 2.84 -7.88 -9.87
N SER A 64 3.45 -6.83 -9.31
CA SER A 64 3.24 -5.45 -9.80
C SER A 64 4.51 -4.67 -10.15
N GLY A 65 5.71 -5.22 -9.87
CA GLY A 65 6.97 -4.56 -10.19
C GLY A 65 7.33 -3.38 -9.27
N VAL A 66 6.56 -3.15 -8.21
CA VAL A 66 6.90 -2.14 -7.20
C VAL A 66 8.19 -2.50 -6.48
N THR A 67 9.02 -1.49 -6.21
CA THR A 67 10.35 -1.63 -5.62
C THR A 67 10.53 -0.76 -4.38
N GLU A 68 9.68 0.24 -4.17
CA GLU A 68 9.80 1.19 -3.05
C GLU A 68 8.49 1.36 -2.28
N ILE A 69 8.60 1.56 -0.97
CA ILE A 69 7.48 1.87 -0.08
C ILE A 69 7.72 3.16 0.69
N HIS A 70 6.70 4.02 0.70
CA HIS A 70 6.72 5.30 1.41
C HIS A 70 5.61 5.35 2.46
N TYR A 71 5.93 5.73 3.69
CA TYR A 71 4.96 5.94 4.76
C TYR A 71 4.72 7.42 5.03
N LEU A 72 3.49 7.76 5.41
CA LEU A 72 3.13 9.11 5.81
C LEU A 72 3.49 9.34 7.29
N ASN A 73 4.61 10.00 7.55
CA ASN A 73 5.08 10.38 8.88
C ASN A 73 5.00 11.91 9.03
N ASN A 74 4.29 12.39 10.06
CA ASN A 74 4.16 13.82 10.36
C ASN A 74 3.76 14.70 9.14
N GLY A 75 2.90 14.17 8.26
CA GLY A 75 2.44 14.85 7.05
C GLY A 75 3.41 14.82 5.87
N LYS A 76 4.52 14.09 5.97
CA LYS A 76 5.51 13.89 4.89
C LYS A 76 5.60 12.42 4.51
N TRP A 77 5.76 12.16 3.22
CA TRP A 77 6.03 10.81 2.73
C TRP A 77 7.53 10.53 2.86
N GLU A 78 7.87 9.51 3.63
CA GLU A 78 9.23 9.06 3.88
C GLU A 78 9.40 7.65 3.33
N GLN A 79 10.39 7.46 2.46
CA GLN A 79 10.80 6.13 1.99
C GLN A 79 11.47 5.37 3.14
N LEU A 80 11.25 4.07 3.18
CA LEU A 80 11.90 3.16 4.14
C LEU A 80 13.03 2.37 3.49
#